data_AF-A0A7X7S7Z1-F1
#
_entry.id   AF-A0A7X7S7Z1-F1
#
_cell.length_a   1.000
_cell.length_b   1.000
_cell.length_c   1.000
_cell.angle_alpha   90.00
_cell.angle_beta   90.00
_cell.angle_gamma   90.00
#
_symmetry.space_group_name_H-M   'P 1'
#
loop_
_entity.id
_entity.type
_entity.pdbx_description
1 polymer ?
#
loop_
_entity_poly.entity_id
_entity_poly.type
_entity_poly.pdbx_seq_one_letter_code
_entity_poly.pdbx_strand_id
1 'polypeptide(L)' 'MDLSFQRNLGIVDRVIRIVSGIVLAYLAIFYPLIVSSTIRIILGVFGIFMIIEGFLAY' A
#
# COMPACT_ATOMS: atom_id res chain seq x y z
N MET A 1 30.09 1.06 6.59
CA MET A 1 28.67 1.12 6.97
C MET A 1 27.96 0.06 6.16
N ASP A 2 27.40 -0.94 6.84
CA ASP A 2 26.93 -2.19 6.26
C ASP A 2 25.86 -1.98 5.18
N LEU A 3 26.24 -2.24 3.92
CA LEU A 3 25.35 -2.31 2.75
C LEU A 3 24.13 -3.23 2.98
N SER A 4 24.21 -4.16 3.94
CA SER A 4 23.10 -5.04 4.32
C SER A 4 21.96 -4.30 5.01
N PHE A 5 22.23 -3.29 5.84
CA PHE A 5 21.19 -2.55 6.59
C PHE A 5 20.37 -1.63 5.67
N GLN A 6 21.00 -0.94 4.72
CA GLN A 6 20.28 -0.12 3.74
C GLN A 6 19.43 -0.95 2.79
N ARG A 7 19.94 -2.11 2.33
CA ARG A 7 19.12 -3.05 1.53
C ARG A 7 17.93 -3.58 2.30
N ASN A 8 18.11 -3.91 3.59
CA ASN A 8 17.02 -4.42 4.40
C ASN A 8 15.96 -3.34 4.65
N LEU A 9 16.35 -2.08 4.84
CA LEU A 9 15.42 -0.95 4.95
C LEU A 9 14.61 -0.72 3.67
N GLY A 10 15.24 -0.82 2.49
CA GLY A 10 14.52 -0.71 1.20
C GLY A 10 13.50 -1.82 0.99
N ILE A 11 13.86 -3.07 1.36
CA ILE A 11 12.94 -4.20 1.31
C ILE A 11 11.77 -4.00 2.28
N VAL A 12 12.05 -3.55 3.51
CA VAL A 12 11.01 -3.28 4.52
C VAL A 12 10.06 -2.18 4.06
N ASP A 13 10.56 -1.08 3.48
CA ASP A 13 9.72 -0.01 2.91
C ASP A 13 8.80 -0.55 1.82
N ARG A 14 9.34 -1.33 0.87
CA ARG A 14 8.56 -2.00 -0.17
C ARG A 14 7.46 -2.87 0.41
N VAL A 15 7.79 -3.72 1.39
CA VAL A 15 6.83 -4.63 2.02
C VAL A 15 5.72 -3.83 2.71
N ILE A 16 6.06 -2.79 3.47
CA ILE A 16 5.07 -1.95 4.16
C ILE A 16 4.13 -1.28 3.15
N ARG A 17 4.66 -0.74 2.04
CA ARG A 17 3.83 -0.10 1.00
C ARG A 17 2.86 -1.08 0.35
N ILE A 18 3.34 -2.26 -0.04
CA ILE A 18 2.50 -3.30 -0.66
C ILE A 18 1.42 -3.77 0.31
N VAL A 19 1.80 -4.11 1.54
CA VAL A 19 0.85 -4.56 2.58
C VAL A 19 -0.19 -3.49 2.88
N SER A 20 0.23 -2.23 3.05
CA SER A 20 -0.68 -1.12 3.31
C SER A 20 -1.65 -0.92 2.15
N GLY A 21 -1.16 -0.98 0.91
CA GLY A 21 -2.01 -0.83 -0.27
C GLY A 21 -3.02 -1.97 -0.43
N ILE A 22 -2.64 -3.21 -0.12
CA ILE A 22 -3.57 -4.36 -0.09
C ILE A 22 -4.67 -4.14 0.96
N VAL A 23 -4.31 -3.69 2.17
CA VAL A 23 -5.27 -3.41 3.25
C VAL A 23 -6.26 -2.32 2.83
N LEU A 24 -5.79 -1.24 2.21
CA LEU A 24 -6.65 -0.16 1.71
C LEU A 24 -7.60 -0.63 0.60
N ALA A 25 -7.09 -1.44 -0.34
CA ALA A 25 -7.92 -2.03 -1.39
C ALA A 25 -8.98 -2.98 -0.82
N TYR A 26 -8.61 -3.80 0.18
CA TYR A 26 -9.54 -4.68 0.88
C TYR A 26 -10.66 -3.89 1.57
N LEU A 27 -10.31 -2.81 2.30
CA LEU A 27 -11.30 -1.93 2.93
C LEU A 27 -12.24 -1.30 1.91
N ALA A 28 -11.74 -0.85 0.76
CA ALA A 28 -12.57 -0.26 -0.30
C ALA A 28 -13.58 -1.24 -0.91
N ILE A 29 -13.22 -2.53 -1.00
CA ILE A 29 -14.04 -3.58 -1.60
C ILE A 29 -15.06 -4.15 -0.60
N PHE A 30 -14.60 -4.52 0.60
CA PHE A 30 -15.38 -5.32 1.55
C PHE A 30 -16.15 -4.51 2.61
N TYR A 31 -15.88 -3.19 2.72
CA TYR A 31 -16.63 -2.31 3.64
C TYR A 31 -17.52 -1.27 2.94
N PRO A 32 -18.36 -1.66 1.95
CA PRO A 32 -19.19 -0.71 1.22
C PRO A 32 -20.32 -0.08 2.04
N LEU A 33 -20.75 -0.75 3.13
CA LEU A 33 -21.89 -0.31 3.94
C LEU A 33 -21.54 0.80 4.96
N ILE A 34 -20.27 0.84 5.39
CA ILE A 34 -19.80 1.73 6.47
C ILE A 34 -19.08 2.95 5.90
N VAL A 35 -18.59 2.84 4.66
CA VAL A 35 -17.73 3.84 4.03
C VAL A 35 -18.44 4.48 2.84
N SER A 36 -18.58 5.80 2.87
CA SER A 36 -19.16 6.58 1.76
C SER A 36 -18.50 6.24 0.42
N SER A 37 -19.29 6.22 -0.66
CA SER A 37 -18.84 5.93 -2.03
C SER A 37 -17.59 6.72 -2.43
N THR A 38 -17.50 7.99 -2.02
CA THR A 38 -16.34 8.85 -2.28
C THR A 38 -15.08 8.35 -1.57
N ILE A 39 -15.21 7.96 -0.29
CA ILE A 39 -14.08 7.46 0.51
C ILE A 39 -13.60 6.13 -0.04
N ARG A 40 -14.51 5.26 -0.54
CA ARG A 40 -14.12 3.99 -1.18
C ARG A 40 -13.27 4.21 -2.43
N ILE A 41 -13.64 5.16 -3.27
CA ILE A 41 -12.86 5.48 -4.49
C ILE A 41 -11.47 5.97 -4.09
N ILE A 42 -11.38 6.86 -3.11
CA ILE A 42 -10.09 7.36 -2.60
C ILE A 42 -9.25 6.21 -2.07
N LEU A 43 -9.81 5.34 -1.20
CA LEU A 43 -9.10 4.20 -0.63
C LEU A 43 -8.63 3.21 -1.70
N GLY A 44 -9.48 2.92 -2.69
CA GLY A 44 -9.13 2.02 -3.80
C GLY A 44 -8.02 2.57 -4.67
N VAL A 45 -8.14 3.83 -5.11
CA VAL A 45 -7.12 4.50 -5.94
C VAL A 45 -5.80 4.62 -5.18
N PHE A 46 -5.85 5.06 -3.92
CA PHE A 46 -4.65 5.22 -3.09
C PHE A 46 -3.99 3.87 -2.77
N GLY A 47 -4.78 2.85 -2.48
CA GLY A 47 -4.28 1.49 -2.25
C GLY A 47 -3.57 0.92 -3.47
N ILE A 48 -4.14 1.07 -4.66
CA ILE A 48 -3.50 0.67 -5.93
C ILE A 48 -2.19 1.44 -6.14
N PHE A 49 -2.18 2.75 -5.90
CA PHE A 49 -0.98 3.57 -6.06
C PHE A 49 0.14 3.13 -5.13
N MET A 50 -0.17 2.82 -3.86
CA MET A 50 0.83 2.31 -2.90
C MET A 50 1.40 0.95 -3.30
N ILE A 51 0.60 0.06 -3.89
CA ILE A 51 1.08 -1.23 -4.41
C ILE A 51 2.06 -0.99 -5.56
N ILE A 52 1.68 -0.14 -6.52
CA ILE A 52 2.53 0.20 -7.68
C ILE A 52 3.84 0.82 -7.21
N GLU A 53 3.79 1.79 -6.30
CA GLU A 53 4.97 2.43 -5.70
C GLU A 53 5.86 1.41 -4.97
N GLY A 54 5.26 0.45 -4.25
CA GLY A 54 6.03 -0.64 -3.63
C GLY A 54 6.77 -1.49 -4.66
N PHE A 55 6.15 -1.80 -5.81
CA PHE A 55 6.81 -2.54 -6.88
C PHE A 55 7.87 -1.71 -7.64
N LEU A 56 7.67 -0.41 -7.80
CA LEU A 56 8.59 0.48 -8.54
C LEU A 56 9.77 0.97 -7.70
N ALA A 57 9.61 1.15 -6.39
CA ALA A 57 10.68 1.58 -5.51
C ALA A 57 11.76 0.50 -5.47
N TYR A 58 12.86 0.72 -6.22
CA TYR A 58 13.97 -0.22 -6.44
C TYR A 58 14.81 -0.44 -5.18
#